data_AF-A0A1G4A099-F1
#
_entry.id   AF-A0A1G4A099-F1
#
_cell.length_a   1.000
_cell.length_b   1.000
_cell.length_c   1.000
_cell.angle_alpha   90.00
_cell.angle_beta   90.00
_cell.angle_gamma   90.00
#
_symmetry.space_group_name_H-M   'P 1'
#
loop_
_entity.id
_entity.type
_entity.pdbx_description
1 polymer ?
#
loop_
_entity_poly.entity_id
_entity_poly.type
_entity_poly.pdbx_seq_one_letter_code
_entity_poly.pdbx_strand_id
1 'polypeptide(L)'
;MGSTTAALVALREGLAESEEPILRALRFRIQLPFNKGLYSKLPLIGLSRFDVTLYYKELGRAMSGSYKHGERPLSTLWLPNTKLSSLDVTSDIRRGYVQVLQQLCRAEDDPKTYYNACRGDLDALWFLSKRIHEAGISVGERKLSDADEDAMVRYKTEAREKAVDRLAGLLKDEEQEKTVIQRIRWKAAQIKLDPDIAERFFQDLVFPTTLKLEAMVIISAYKSS
;
A
#
# COMPACT_ATOMS: atom_id res chain seq x y z
N MET A 1 -20.76 25.79 3.39
CA MET A 1 -20.22 25.05 2.22
C MET A 1 -18.69 25.16 2.05
N GLY A 2 -17.90 25.77 2.96
CA GLY A 2 -16.44 25.91 2.79
C GLY A 2 -15.55 24.80 3.38
N SER A 3 -16.08 23.94 4.26
CA SER A 3 -15.29 22.92 4.97
C SER A 3 -14.90 21.72 4.08
N THR A 4 -15.74 21.40 3.10
CA THR A 4 -15.63 20.23 2.24
C THR A 4 -14.46 20.30 1.24
N THR A 5 -14.13 21.50 0.77
CA THR A 5 -13.02 21.75 -0.17
C THR A 5 -11.66 21.73 0.53
N ALA A 6 -11.57 22.28 1.74
CA ALA A 6 -10.32 22.31 2.51
C ALA A 6 -9.86 20.89 2.90
N ALA A 7 -10.78 20.01 3.32
CA ALA A 7 -10.46 18.63 3.65
C ALA A 7 -9.98 17.82 2.45
N LEU A 8 -10.55 18.04 1.26
CA LEU A 8 -10.10 17.40 0.02
C LEU A 8 -8.70 17.85 -0.40
N VAL A 9 -8.42 19.15 -0.27
CA VAL A 9 -7.08 19.70 -0.55
C VAL A 9 -6.07 19.08 0.39
N ALA A 10 -6.35 19.07 1.70
CA ALA A 10 -5.47 18.46 2.69
C ALA A 10 -5.23 16.95 2.43
N LEU A 11 -6.27 16.20 2.05
CA LEU A 11 -6.12 14.79 1.67
C LEU A 11 -5.20 14.64 0.44
N ARG A 12 -5.44 15.43 -0.61
CA ARG A 12 -4.61 15.40 -1.84
C ARG A 12 -3.15 15.75 -1.55
N GLU A 13 -2.91 16.74 -0.71
CA GLU A 13 -1.57 17.16 -0.29
C GLU A 13 -0.88 16.05 0.51
N GLY A 14 -1.53 15.51 1.54
CA GLY A 14 -0.97 14.41 2.34
C GLY A 14 -0.69 13.14 1.51
N LEU A 15 -1.57 12.82 0.55
CA LEU A 15 -1.36 11.72 -0.39
C LEU A 15 -0.21 11.98 -1.37
N ALA A 16 0.08 13.24 -1.69
CA ALA A 16 1.22 13.62 -2.51
C ALA A 16 2.53 13.60 -1.70
N GLU A 17 2.52 14.08 -0.45
CA GLU A 17 3.70 14.07 0.43
C GLU A 17 4.20 12.65 0.72
N SER A 18 3.28 11.71 0.87
CA SER A 18 3.60 10.30 1.12
C SER A 18 4.22 9.55 -0.08
N GLU A 19 4.22 10.14 -1.27
CA GLU A 19 4.84 9.54 -2.47
C GLU A 19 6.37 9.51 -2.37
N GLU A 20 6.98 10.58 -1.87
CA GLU A 20 8.44 10.73 -1.89
C GLU A 20 9.17 9.71 -0.98
N PRO A 21 8.71 9.43 0.25
CA PRO A 21 9.27 8.36 1.07
C PRO A 21 9.24 6.99 0.39
N ILE A 22 8.17 6.67 -0.35
CA ILE A 22 8.05 5.42 -1.11
C ILE A 22 9.11 5.38 -2.21
N LEU A 23 9.24 6.44 -3.00
CA LEU A 23 10.22 6.52 -4.08
C LEU A 23 11.66 6.44 -3.57
N ARG A 24 11.96 7.09 -2.44
CA ARG A 24 13.29 7.02 -1.80
C ARG A 24 13.61 5.61 -1.30
N ALA A 25 12.64 4.94 -0.66
CA ALA A 25 12.80 3.57 -0.19
C ALA A 25 12.99 2.60 -1.37
N LEU A 26 12.20 2.75 -2.44
CA LEU A 26 12.34 1.97 -3.68
C LEU A 26 13.71 2.19 -4.31
N ARG A 27 14.13 3.44 -4.50
CA ARG A 27 15.45 3.79 -5.06
C ARG A 27 16.59 3.16 -4.28
N PHE A 28 16.54 3.20 -2.95
CA PHE A 28 17.54 2.55 -2.12
C PHE A 28 17.53 1.04 -2.34
N ARG A 29 16.34 0.42 -2.34
CA ARG A 29 16.20 -1.04 -2.40
C ARG A 29 16.68 -1.64 -3.71
N ILE A 30 16.40 -1.02 -4.85
CA ILE A 30 16.75 -1.56 -6.17
C ILE A 30 18.26 -1.54 -6.48
N GLN A 31 19.07 -0.84 -5.68
CA GLN A 31 20.54 -0.88 -5.79
C GLN A 31 21.13 -2.20 -5.27
N LEU A 32 20.36 -2.91 -4.45
CA LEU A 32 20.74 -4.18 -3.83
C LEU A 32 20.17 -5.35 -4.64
N PRO A 33 20.84 -6.51 -4.67
CA PRO A 33 20.29 -7.71 -5.29
C PRO A 33 18.96 -8.12 -4.63
N PHE A 34 18.17 -8.91 -5.35
CA PHE A 34 16.88 -9.40 -4.85
C PHE A 34 17.09 -10.18 -3.54
N ASN A 35 18.18 -10.94 -3.42
CA ASN A 35 18.49 -11.76 -2.26
C ASN A 35 17.42 -12.81 -1.99
N LYS A 36 17.26 -13.78 -2.90
CA LYS A 36 16.25 -14.84 -2.77
C LYS A 36 16.35 -15.58 -1.43
N GLY A 37 17.55 -15.72 -0.85
CA GLY A 37 17.77 -16.35 0.45
C GLY A 37 17.15 -15.58 1.63
N LEU A 38 16.84 -14.29 1.46
CA LEU A 38 16.15 -13.45 2.45
C LEU A 38 14.68 -13.85 2.61
N TYR A 39 14.00 -14.20 1.51
CA TYR A 39 12.59 -14.59 1.46
C TYR A 39 12.36 -16.11 1.51
N SER A 40 13.43 -16.89 1.44
CA SER A 40 13.36 -18.36 1.52
C SER A 40 13.05 -18.81 2.94
N LYS A 41 12.16 -19.81 3.08
CA LYS A 41 11.78 -20.39 4.38
C LYS A 41 12.98 -21.08 5.04
N LEU A 42 13.14 -20.86 6.33
CA LEU A 42 14.13 -21.53 7.16
C LEU A 42 13.60 -22.92 7.56
N PRO A 43 14.40 -24.00 7.47
CA PRO A 43 13.93 -25.38 7.65
C PRO A 43 13.24 -25.67 8.98
N LEU A 44 13.68 -25.04 10.07
CA LEU A 44 13.19 -25.34 11.42
C LEU A 44 11.93 -24.59 11.81
N ILE A 45 11.76 -23.37 11.31
CA ILE A 45 10.68 -22.46 11.76
C ILE A 45 9.64 -22.17 10.67
N GLY A 46 9.89 -22.58 9.42
CA GLY A 46 8.97 -22.36 8.30
C GLY A 46 8.79 -20.89 7.89
N LEU A 47 9.50 -19.96 8.54
CA LEU A 47 9.51 -18.52 8.29
C LEU A 47 10.78 -18.11 7.52
N SER A 48 10.69 -17.05 6.73
CA SER A 48 11.88 -16.46 6.10
C SER A 48 12.65 -15.55 7.05
N ARG A 49 13.89 -15.19 6.69
CA ARG A 49 14.67 -14.19 7.44
C ARG A 49 13.98 -12.83 7.44
N PHE A 50 13.33 -12.49 6.33
CA PHE A 50 12.48 -11.31 6.21
C PHE A 50 11.30 -11.37 7.20
N ASP A 51 10.57 -12.48 7.24
CA ASP A 51 9.41 -12.65 8.15
C ASP A 51 9.80 -12.48 9.62
N VAL A 52 10.91 -13.10 10.03
CA VAL A 52 11.41 -13.00 11.41
C VAL A 52 11.76 -11.55 11.75
N THR A 53 12.47 -10.86 10.84
CA THR A 53 12.89 -9.47 11.05
C THR A 53 11.68 -8.52 11.09
N LEU A 54 10.73 -8.71 10.17
CA LEU A 54 9.48 -7.96 10.13
C LEU A 54 8.73 -8.12 11.45
N TYR A 55 8.53 -9.37 11.89
CA TYR A 55 7.83 -9.67 13.14
C TYR A 55 8.44 -8.96 14.34
N TYR A 56 9.76 -9.04 14.54
CA TYR A 56 10.38 -8.38 15.69
C TYR A 56 10.30 -6.85 15.61
N LYS A 57 10.39 -6.26 14.41
CA LYS A 57 10.21 -4.81 14.23
C LYS A 57 8.77 -4.40 14.57
N GLU A 58 7.78 -5.16 14.11
CA GLU A 58 6.37 -4.89 14.39
C GLU A 58 5.96 -5.19 15.83
N LEU A 59 6.56 -6.17 16.48
CA LEU A 59 6.37 -6.44 17.91
C LEU A 59 6.75 -5.22 18.75
N GLY A 60 7.89 -4.59 18.45
CA GLY A 60 8.27 -3.33 19.12
C GLY A 60 7.22 -2.23 18.95
N ARG A 61 6.69 -2.06 17.73
CA ARG A 61 5.63 -1.08 17.43
C ARG A 61 4.30 -1.39 18.10
N ALA A 62 3.95 -2.67 18.16
CA ALA A 62 2.75 -3.15 18.84
C ALA A 62 2.81 -2.85 20.33
N MET A 63 3.97 -3.06 20.96
CA MET A 63 4.22 -2.74 22.36
C MET A 63 4.17 -1.24 22.63
N SER A 64 4.62 -0.39 21.69
CA SER A 64 4.47 1.07 21.80
C SER A 64 3.06 1.58 21.46
N GLY A 65 2.13 0.71 21.09
CA GLY A 65 0.75 1.07 20.77
C GLY A 65 0.55 1.72 19.40
N SER A 66 1.51 1.62 18.47
CA SER A 66 1.45 2.28 17.16
C SER A 66 0.21 1.86 16.34
N TYR A 67 -0.22 0.60 16.47
CA TYR A 67 -1.40 0.07 15.78
C TYR A 67 -2.75 0.53 16.35
N LYS A 68 -2.77 1.31 17.45
CA LYS A 68 -4.00 1.93 17.96
C LYS A 68 -4.47 3.09 17.08
N HIS A 69 -3.58 3.67 16.27
CA HIS A 69 -3.82 4.91 15.51
C HIS A 69 -4.05 4.66 14.01
N GLY A 70 -4.61 3.52 13.63
CA GLY A 70 -4.97 3.23 12.24
C GLY A 70 -3.87 2.60 11.39
N GLU A 71 -2.65 2.49 11.91
CA GLU A 71 -1.59 1.68 11.29
C GLU A 71 -2.01 0.20 11.18
N ARG A 72 -1.51 -0.51 10.16
CA ARG A 72 -1.80 -1.94 9.92
C ARG A 72 -0.52 -2.77 9.95
N PRO A 73 -0.48 -3.85 10.75
CA PRO A 73 0.69 -4.72 10.79
C PRO A 73 0.83 -5.52 9.49
N LEU A 74 2.04 -5.63 8.98
CA LEU A 74 2.39 -6.39 7.77
C LEU A 74 2.73 -7.86 8.07
N SER A 75 3.05 -8.16 9.32
CA SER A 75 3.32 -9.50 9.83
C SER A 75 2.02 -10.32 9.87
N THR A 76 2.10 -11.55 9.37
CA THR A 76 1.02 -12.54 9.50
C THR A 76 1.04 -13.25 10.86
N LEU A 77 2.08 -13.03 11.66
CA LEU A 77 2.19 -13.57 13.01
C LEU A 77 1.41 -12.70 14.00
N TRP A 78 0.91 -13.33 15.06
CA TRP A 78 0.17 -12.66 16.12
C TRP A 78 1.01 -11.55 16.76
N LEU A 79 0.40 -10.38 16.93
CA LEU A 79 0.99 -9.23 17.63
C LEU A 79 0.09 -8.84 18.81
N PRO A 80 0.67 -8.44 19.96
CA PRO A 80 -0.10 -7.96 21.09
C PRO A 80 -0.77 -6.62 20.76
N ASN A 81 -1.91 -6.31 21.39
CA ASN A 81 -2.57 -4.99 21.29
C ASN A 81 -2.94 -4.53 19.86
N THR A 82 -2.99 -5.43 18.89
CA THR A 82 -3.44 -5.13 17.52
C THR A 82 -4.91 -5.51 17.35
N LYS A 83 -5.75 -4.57 16.93
CA LYS A 83 -7.10 -4.87 16.42
C LYS A 83 -7.01 -4.99 14.90
N LEU A 84 -7.26 -6.19 14.38
CA LEU A 84 -7.34 -6.40 12.94
C LEU A 84 -8.61 -5.75 12.41
N SER A 85 -8.45 -4.92 11.37
CA SER A 85 -9.59 -4.33 10.65
C SER A 85 -10.05 -5.30 9.56
N SER A 86 -11.34 -5.29 9.23
CA SER A 86 -11.84 -5.94 8.01
C SER A 86 -11.36 -5.24 6.73
N LEU A 87 -10.87 -4.00 6.85
CA LEU A 87 -10.27 -3.20 5.78
C LEU A 87 -8.75 -3.29 5.87
N ASP A 88 -8.23 -4.46 5.50
CA ASP A 88 -6.80 -4.78 5.54
C ASP A 88 -6.37 -5.46 4.24
N VAL A 89 -5.41 -4.83 3.54
CA VAL A 89 -4.82 -5.32 2.29
C VAL A 89 -3.31 -5.55 2.42
N THR A 90 -2.77 -5.63 3.64
CA THR A 90 -1.33 -5.82 3.92
C THR A 90 -0.73 -7.05 3.22
N SER A 91 -1.48 -8.14 3.15
CA SER A 91 -1.05 -9.35 2.43
C SER A 91 -0.89 -9.13 0.92
N ASP A 92 -1.76 -8.33 0.31
CA ASP A 92 -1.69 -7.97 -1.10
C ASP A 92 -0.53 -7.01 -1.36
N ILE A 93 -0.34 -6.00 -0.49
CA ILE A 93 0.78 -5.06 -0.54
C ILE A 93 2.10 -5.84 -0.50
N ARG A 94 2.25 -6.74 0.46
CA ARG A 94 3.47 -7.53 0.63
C ARG A 94 3.74 -8.42 -0.59
N ARG A 95 2.72 -9.14 -1.08
CA ARG A 95 2.85 -10.02 -2.24
C ARG A 95 3.24 -9.24 -3.49
N GLY A 96 2.50 -8.17 -3.81
CA GLY A 96 2.77 -7.35 -4.98
C GLY A 96 4.12 -6.63 -4.90
N TYR A 97 4.52 -6.15 -3.71
CA TYR A 97 5.85 -5.57 -3.50
C TYR A 97 6.98 -6.54 -3.84
N VAL A 98 6.92 -7.77 -3.31
CA VAL A 98 7.95 -8.78 -3.58
C VAL A 98 7.97 -9.17 -5.06
N GLN A 99 6.80 -9.29 -5.70
CA GLN A 99 6.70 -9.57 -7.14
C GLN A 99 7.36 -8.47 -7.99
N VAL A 100 7.12 -7.20 -7.67
CA VAL A 100 7.75 -6.09 -8.38
C VAL A 100 9.26 -6.06 -8.13
N LEU A 101 9.73 -6.31 -6.91
CA LEU A 101 11.16 -6.39 -6.62
C LEU A 101 11.88 -7.49 -7.42
N GLN A 102 11.24 -8.63 -7.68
CA GLN A 102 11.80 -9.70 -8.50
C GLN A 102 12.10 -9.25 -9.93
N GLN A 103 11.34 -8.28 -10.44
CA GLN A 103 11.51 -7.75 -11.79
C GLN A 103 12.53 -6.60 -11.83
N LEU A 104 12.62 -5.82 -10.75
CA LEU A 104 13.47 -4.62 -10.70
C LEU A 104 14.89 -4.88 -10.17
N CYS A 105 15.06 -5.85 -9.28
CA CYS A 105 16.35 -6.12 -8.65
C CYS A 105 17.16 -7.14 -9.46
N ARG A 106 18.49 -7.09 -9.32
CA ARG A 106 19.38 -8.14 -9.83
C ARG A 106 19.04 -9.48 -9.17
N ALA A 107 19.00 -10.58 -9.94
CA ALA A 107 18.55 -11.89 -9.46
C ALA A 107 19.51 -12.59 -8.47
N GLU A 108 20.70 -12.02 -8.25
CA GLU A 108 21.75 -12.56 -7.40
C GLU A 108 21.34 -12.70 -5.93
N ASP A 109 22.13 -13.48 -5.19
CA ASP A 109 22.03 -13.64 -3.75
C ASP A 109 23.38 -13.22 -3.14
N ASP A 110 23.40 -12.12 -2.42
CA ASP A 110 24.58 -11.62 -1.70
C ASP A 110 24.27 -11.50 -0.20
N PRO A 111 24.64 -12.52 0.60
CA PRO A 111 24.45 -12.54 2.05
C PRO A 111 24.99 -11.31 2.78
N LYS A 112 26.03 -10.64 2.25
CA LYS A 112 26.61 -9.43 2.86
C LYS A 112 25.63 -8.25 2.82
N THR A 113 24.63 -8.29 1.94
CA THR A 113 23.65 -7.23 1.75
C THR A 113 22.28 -7.54 2.36
N TYR A 114 22.05 -8.73 2.93
CA TYR A 114 20.74 -9.16 3.44
C TYR A 114 20.14 -8.19 4.44
N TYR A 115 20.95 -7.70 5.39
CA TYR A 115 20.49 -6.73 6.38
C TYR A 115 20.01 -5.43 5.73
N ASN A 116 20.80 -4.87 4.80
CA ASN A 116 20.45 -3.63 4.11
C ASN A 116 19.23 -3.80 3.22
N ALA A 117 19.12 -4.93 2.51
CA ALA A 117 17.96 -5.26 1.68
C ALA A 117 16.71 -5.38 2.53
N CYS A 118 16.77 -6.14 3.63
CA CYS A 118 15.67 -6.29 4.56
C CYS A 118 15.26 -4.94 5.19
N ARG A 119 16.21 -4.08 5.55
CA ARG A 119 15.90 -2.75 6.07
C ARG A 119 15.15 -1.91 5.04
N GLY A 120 15.64 -1.90 3.79
CA GLY A 120 14.99 -1.21 2.68
C GLY A 120 13.58 -1.73 2.41
N ASP A 121 13.38 -3.05 2.46
CA ASP A 121 12.06 -3.68 2.30
C ASP A 121 11.09 -3.23 3.40
N LEU A 122 11.54 -3.25 4.65
CA LEU A 122 10.70 -2.88 5.80
C LEU A 122 10.27 -1.42 5.72
N ASP A 123 11.17 -0.52 5.32
CA ASP A 123 10.84 0.90 5.17
C ASP A 123 9.88 1.13 3.98
N ALA A 124 10.12 0.46 2.84
CA ALA A 124 9.23 0.56 1.67
C ALA A 124 7.83 0.04 1.97
N LEU A 125 7.71 -1.16 2.55
CA LEU A 125 6.43 -1.76 2.92
C LEU A 125 5.70 -0.92 3.96
N TRP A 126 6.43 -0.30 4.88
CA TRP A 126 5.85 0.62 5.85
C TRP A 126 5.18 1.82 5.17
N PHE A 127 5.90 2.52 4.30
CA PHE A 127 5.36 3.68 3.58
C PHE A 127 4.22 3.29 2.63
N LEU A 128 4.34 2.14 1.96
CA LEU A 128 3.26 1.58 1.14
C LEU A 128 2.01 1.29 1.96
N SER A 129 2.14 0.58 3.08
CA SER A 129 1.02 0.23 3.95
C SER A 129 0.29 1.48 4.41
N LYS A 130 1.02 2.48 4.89
CA LYS A 130 0.44 3.76 5.29
C LYS A 130 -0.29 4.42 4.12
N ARG A 131 0.39 4.62 2.98
CA ARG A 131 -0.18 5.30 1.81
C ARG A 131 -1.42 4.61 1.25
N ILE A 132 -1.38 3.29 1.10
CA ILE A 132 -2.46 2.52 0.49
C ILE A 132 -3.66 2.49 1.42
N HIS A 133 -3.46 2.27 2.73
CA HIS A 133 -4.58 2.25 3.67
C HIS A 133 -5.19 3.62 3.90
N GLU A 134 -4.38 4.65 4.11
CA GLU A 134 -4.85 6.03 4.29
C GLU A 134 -5.62 6.51 3.06
N ALA A 135 -5.05 6.34 1.87
CA ALA A 135 -5.73 6.71 0.63
C ALA A 135 -7.00 5.89 0.40
N GLY A 136 -6.91 4.55 0.47
CA GLY A 136 -8.04 3.71 0.12
C GLY A 136 -9.23 3.91 1.07
N ILE A 137 -8.98 4.11 2.36
CA ILE A 137 -10.04 4.39 3.33
C ILE A 137 -10.61 5.80 3.11
N SER A 138 -9.78 6.84 3.17
CA SER A 138 -10.27 8.22 3.12
C SER A 138 -10.87 8.58 1.76
N VAL A 139 -10.31 8.09 0.65
CA VAL A 139 -10.87 8.31 -0.69
C VAL A 139 -12.16 7.50 -0.86
N GLY A 140 -12.21 6.25 -0.39
CA GLY A 140 -13.42 5.42 -0.44
C GLY A 140 -14.59 6.02 0.33
N GLU A 141 -14.35 6.45 1.58
CA GLU A 141 -15.33 7.15 2.41
C GLU A 141 -15.83 8.43 1.72
N ARG A 142 -14.91 9.15 1.08
CA ARG A 142 -15.26 10.41 0.42
C ARG A 142 -16.06 10.21 -0.86
N LYS A 143 -15.67 9.25 -1.70
CA LYS A 143 -16.44 8.88 -2.90
C LYS A 143 -17.84 8.40 -2.55
N LEU A 144 -18.01 7.73 -1.41
CA LEU A 144 -19.32 7.34 -0.91
C LEU A 144 -20.13 8.56 -0.45
N SER A 145 -19.51 9.49 0.27
CA SER A 145 -20.17 10.70 0.76
C SER A 145 -20.57 11.67 -0.36
N ASP A 146 -19.78 11.75 -1.43
CA ASP A 146 -20.00 12.65 -2.56
C ASP A 146 -20.81 11.99 -3.69
N ALA A 147 -21.25 10.73 -3.52
CA ALA A 147 -22.01 10.01 -4.54
C ALA A 147 -23.38 10.62 -4.77
N ASP A 148 -23.73 10.88 -6.04
CA ASP A 148 -25.11 11.18 -6.43
C ASP A 148 -25.99 9.93 -6.37
N GLU A 149 -27.30 10.10 -6.57
CA GLU A 149 -28.27 9.00 -6.50
C GLU A 149 -27.94 7.85 -7.47
N ASP A 150 -27.53 8.18 -8.70
CA ASP A 150 -27.18 7.19 -9.72
C ASP A 150 -25.92 6.39 -9.32
N ALA A 151 -24.89 7.07 -8.81
CA ALA A 151 -23.69 6.43 -8.29
C ALA A 151 -24.00 5.55 -7.08
N MET A 152 -24.82 6.01 -6.14
CA MET A 152 -25.23 5.20 -4.99
C MET A 152 -25.97 3.92 -5.40
N VAL A 153 -26.86 3.98 -6.41
CA VAL A 153 -27.56 2.79 -6.93
C VAL A 153 -26.57 1.79 -7.51
N ARG A 154 -25.59 2.25 -8.31
CA ARG A 154 -24.52 1.39 -8.86
C ARG A 154 -23.66 0.79 -7.75
N TYR A 155 -23.18 1.61 -6.81
CA TYR A 155 -22.37 1.15 -5.69
C TYR A 155 -23.10 0.10 -4.85
N LYS A 156 -24.37 0.34 -4.52
CA LYS A 156 -25.20 -0.61 -3.76
C LYS A 156 -25.39 -1.93 -4.50
N THR A 157 -25.55 -1.89 -5.83
CA THR A 157 -25.71 -3.07 -6.68
C THR A 157 -24.45 -3.94 -6.63
N GLU A 158 -23.30 -3.35 -6.96
CA GLU A 158 -22.01 -4.07 -6.94
C GLU A 158 -21.62 -4.53 -5.53
N ALA A 159 -21.94 -3.72 -4.50
CA ALA A 159 -21.63 -4.05 -3.11
C ALA A 159 -22.38 -5.29 -2.62
N ARG A 160 -23.65 -5.45 -3.02
CA ARG A 160 -24.46 -6.64 -2.70
C ARG A 160 -23.90 -7.91 -3.31
N GLU A 161 -23.37 -7.80 -4.52
CA GLU A 161 -22.71 -8.91 -5.22
C GLU A 161 -21.29 -9.17 -4.73
N LYS A 162 -20.78 -8.35 -3.81
CA LYS A 162 -19.40 -8.38 -3.29
C LYS A 162 -18.36 -8.32 -4.42
N ALA A 163 -18.69 -7.61 -5.49
CA ALA A 163 -17.91 -7.54 -6.71
C ALA A 163 -16.79 -6.51 -6.59
N VAL A 164 -15.75 -6.82 -5.81
CA VAL A 164 -14.63 -5.91 -5.52
C VAL A 164 -14.00 -5.36 -6.81
N ASP A 165 -13.73 -6.21 -7.80
CA ASP A 165 -13.05 -5.79 -9.03
C ASP A 165 -13.91 -4.89 -9.91
N ARG A 166 -15.23 -5.18 -10.02
CA ARG A 166 -16.16 -4.33 -10.77
C ARG A 166 -16.31 -2.97 -10.11
N LEU A 167 -16.46 -2.95 -8.79
CA LEU A 167 -16.56 -1.71 -8.03
C LEU A 167 -15.26 -0.90 -8.12
N ALA A 168 -14.09 -1.54 -8.02
CA ALA A 168 -12.80 -0.88 -8.24
C ALA A 168 -12.69 -0.25 -9.63
N GLY A 169 -13.20 -0.92 -10.66
CA GLY A 169 -13.30 -0.38 -12.03
C GLY A 169 -14.20 0.86 -12.12
N LEU A 170 -15.35 0.84 -11.44
CA LEU A 170 -16.25 2.01 -11.37
C LEU A 170 -15.64 3.20 -10.63
N LEU A 171 -14.81 2.94 -9.63
CA LEU A 171 -14.15 3.96 -8.81
C LEU A 171 -12.94 4.57 -9.51
N LYS A 172 -12.45 3.98 -10.60
CA LYS A 172 -11.23 4.43 -11.28
C LYS A 172 -11.45 5.80 -11.94
N ASP A 173 -10.53 6.73 -11.67
CA ASP A 173 -10.46 8.05 -12.31
C ASP A 173 -9.15 8.13 -13.11
N GLU A 174 -9.24 7.92 -14.42
CA GLU A 174 -8.07 7.82 -15.28
C GLU A 174 -7.32 9.15 -15.42
N GLU A 175 -8.01 10.28 -15.37
CA GLU A 175 -7.38 11.60 -15.45
C GLU A 175 -6.62 11.93 -14.17
N GLN A 176 -7.19 11.57 -13.02
CA GLN A 176 -6.49 11.69 -11.75
C GLN A 176 -5.27 10.76 -11.68
N GLU A 177 -5.36 9.51 -12.16
CA GLU A 177 -4.21 8.60 -12.23
C GLU A 177 -3.09 9.17 -13.13
N LYS A 178 -3.41 9.68 -14.33
CA LYS A 178 -2.43 10.35 -15.21
C LYS A 178 -1.73 11.50 -14.51
N THR A 179 -2.49 12.34 -13.79
CA THR A 179 -1.93 13.47 -13.01
C THR A 179 -0.97 12.99 -11.93
N VAL A 180 -1.32 11.92 -11.21
CA VAL A 180 -0.44 11.33 -10.18
C VAL A 180 0.81 10.76 -10.83
N ILE A 181 0.69 10.01 -11.93
CA ILE A 181 1.85 9.43 -12.65
C ILE A 181 2.82 10.51 -13.13
N GLN A 182 2.34 11.60 -13.72
CA GLN A 182 3.20 12.71 -14.13
C GLN A 182 3.99 13.28 -12.94
N ARG A 183 3.34 13.44 -11.78
CA ARG A 183 4.00 13.88 -10.55
C ARG A 183 5.01 12.85 -10.01
N ILE A 184 4.67 11.56 -10.03
CA ILE A 184 5.56 10.47 -9.62
C ILE A 184 6.82 10.44 -10.49
N ARG A 185 6.66 10.52 -11.82
CA ARG A 185 7.77 10.57 -12.78
C ARG A 185 8.68 11.76 -12.49
N TRP A 186 8.10 12.95 -12.26
CA TRP A 186 8.85 14.15 -11.92
C TRP A 186 9.64 13.97 -10.61
N LYS A 187 9.01 13.49 -9.53
CA LYS A 187 9.68 13.23 -8.24
C LYS A 187 10.79 12.20 -8.35
N ALA A 188 10.55 11.12 -9.10
CA ALA A 188 11.54 10.06 -9.35
C ALA A 188 12.80 10.63 -10.03
N ALA A 189 12.62 11.47 -11.06
CA ALA A 189 13.73 12.14 -11.72
C ALA A 189 14.55 13.02 -10.76
N GLN A 190 13.89 13.79 -9.88
CA GLN A 190 14.58 14.64 -8.89
C GLN A 190 15.50 13.84 -7.96
N ILE A 191 15.10 12.62 -7.60
CA ILE A 191 15.90 11.77 -6.71
C ILE A 191 16.83 10.79 -7.47
N LYS A 192 16.94 10.88 -8.80
CA LYS A 192 17.71 9.95 -9.64
C LYS A 192 17.22 8.50 -9.52
N LEU A 193 15.91 8.31 -9.51
CA LEU A 193 15.24 7.03 -9.76
C LEU A 193 14.71 7.06 -11.19
N ASP A 194 14.85 5.96 -11.93
CA ASP A 194 14.27 5.83 -13.27
C ASP A 194 12.76 6.09 -13.21
N PRO A 195 12.23 7.13 -13.90
CA PRO A 195 10.82 7.45 -13.92
C PRO A 195 9.92 6.31 -14.39
N ASP A 196 10.38 5.46 -15.30
CA ASP A 196 9.60 4.35 -15.85
C ASP A 196 9.51 3.18 -14.85
N ILE A 197 10.51 3.04 -13.98
CA ILE A 197 10.44 2.11 -12.84
C ILE A 197 9.43 2.62 -11.81
N ALA A 198 9.47 3.92 -11.49
CA ALA A 198 8.56 4.52 -10.53
C ALA A 198 7.10 4.47 -11.00
N GLU A 199 6.85 4.77 -12.28
CA GLU A 199 5.53 4.67 -12.88
C GLU A 199 4.96 3.25 -12.80
N ARG A 200 5.72 2.24 -13.28
CA ARG A 200 5.29 0.84 -13.23
C ARG A 200 5.01 0.39 -11.80
N PHE A 201 5.86 0.76 -10.85
CA PHE A 201 5.64 0.44 -9.44
C PHE A 201 4.30 1.01 -8.92
N PHE A 202 3.91 2.22 -9.32
CA PHE A 202 2.62 2.79 -8.91
C PHE A 202 1.43 2.16 -9.65
N GLN A 203 1.57 1.92 -10.96
CA GLN A 203 0.52 1.31 -11.79
C GLN A 203 0.24 -0.15 -11.42
N ASP A 204 1.28 -0.94 -11.15
CA ASP A 204 1.15 -2.39 -10.94
C ASP A 204 0.80 -2.75 -9.49
N LEU A 205 1.15 -1.88 -8.53
CA LEU A 205 0.98 -2.16 -7.10
C LEU A 205 0.11 -1.12 -6.39
N VAL A 206 0.50 0.15 -6.43
CA VAL A 206 -0.10 1.17 -5.57
C VAL A 206 -1.56 1.44 -5.95
N PHE A 207 -1.84 1.76 -7.21
CA PHE A 207 -3.20 2.10 -7.64
C PHE A 207 -4.18 0.93 -7.53
N PRO A 208 -3.87 -0.29 -8.03
CA PRO A 208 -4.82 -1.40 -7.97
C PRO A 208 -5.14 -1.77 -6.51
N THR A 209 -4.15 -1.76 -5.63
CA THR A 209 -4.36 -2.10 -4.22
C THR A 209 -5.12 -1.00 -3.48
N THR A 210 -4.90 0.28 -3.80
CA THR A 210 -5.69 1.38 -3.26
C THR A 210 -7.15 1.30 -3.72
N LEU A 211 -7.42 1.13 -5.02
CA LEU A 211 -8.79 0.99 -5.55
C LEU A 211 -9.52 -0.22 -4.97
N LYS A 212 -8.82 -1.35 -4.79
CA LYS A 212 -9.37 -2.52 -4.10
C LYS A 212 -9.86 -2.16 -2.70
N LEU A 213 -9.07 -1.40 -1.94
CA LEU A 213 -9.43 -0.98 -0.59
C LEU A 213 -10.59 0.02 -0.58
N GLU A 214 -10.63 0.97 -1.53
CA GLU A 214 -11.78 1.88 -1.71
C GLU A 214 -13.08 1.10 -1.95
N ALA A 215 -13.04 0.09 -2.82
CA ALA A 215 -14.17 -0.79 -3.07
C ALA A 215 -14.59 -1.56 -1.79
N MET A 216 -13.63 -2.05 -1.00
CA MET A 216 -13.90 -2.73 0.28
C MET A 216 -14.59 -1.80 1.29
N VAL A 217 -14.21 -0.52 1.34
CA VAL A 217 -14.85 0.49 2.22
C VAL A 217 -16.33 0.62 1.87
N ILE A 218 -16.65 0.82 0.59
CA ILE A 218 -18.03 0.95 0.11
C ILE A 218 -18.83 -0.31 0.39
N ILE A 219 -18.26 -1.49 0.13
CA ILE A 219 -18.90 -2.78 0.45
C ILE A 219 -19.19 -2.89 1.95
N SER A 220 -18.28 -2.45 2.81
CA SER A 220 -18.45 -2.49 4.26
C SER A 220 -19.57 -1.55 4.73
N ALA A 221 -19.71 -0.38 4.11
CA ALA A 221 -20.77 0.58 4.43
C ALA A 221 -22.17 -0.02 4.18
N TYR A 222 -22.37 -0.69 3.05
CA TYR A 222 -23.67 -1.31 2.69
C TYR A 222 -23.97 -2.64 3.41
N LYS A 223 -23.00 -3.25 4.10
CA LYS A 223 -23.26 -4.39 4.99
C LYS A 223 -23.84 -3.97 6.34
N SER A 224 -23.62 -2.72 6.72
CA SER A 224 -24.00 -2.18 8.03
C SER A 224 -25.36 -1.47 8.00
N SER A 225 -25.95 -1.31 6.81
CA SER A 225 -27.27 -0.72 6.56
C SER A 225 -28.33 -1.79 6.35
#